data_AF-A0A7C4IPL1-F1
#
_entry.id   AF-A0A7C4IPL1-F1
#
_cell.length_a   1.000
_cell.length_b   1.000
_cell.length_c   1.000
_cell.angle_alpha   90.00
_cell.angle_beta   90.00
_cell.angle_gamma   90.00
#
_symmetry.space_group_name_H-M   'P 1'
#
loop_
_entity.id
_entity.type
_entity.pdbx_description
1 polymer ?
#
loop_
_entity_poly.entity_id
_entity_poly.type
_entity_poly.pdbx_seq_one_letter_code
_entity_poly.pdbx_strand_id
1 'polypeptide(L)'
;LVENAIGLVREQERASVEAEAQQRATERLLDLLMPAHSTFDTAGDLSETSDRGRRTREKLRAMLTAGELENRTVELNIEAKAVPVMFAGPGMEQMDLDLQGMFEKILPKHTSRRTMTVAEARRVLFEQEAENLINREKVHARAIELAENLGIIFLDEIDKIVASEHTHGADVSRQGVQRDLLPIVEGSTVQTRYGMVRTDHILFIAAGAFHQSKPSDLMPELQGRFPIRVELKDLDRNDFKRILTEPRGALTKQYQALLGVEGIEVVFTDDAIDALADCAYQLNQTSQNIGARRLYTIMEKLLEELSFEAPEMKLGRVEINAAYVRQRLSPVAEDEDLARFIL
;
A
#
# COMPACT_ATOMS: atom_id res chain seq x y z
N LEU A 1 -5.07 -3.41 11.69
CA LEU A 1 -4.36 -4.71 11.74
C LEU A 1 -5.03 -5.78 10.88
N VAL A 2 -6.26 -6.21 11.21
CA VAL A 2 -6.97 -7.26 10.45
C VAL A 2 -7.13 -6.94 8.95
N GLU A 3 -7.39 -5.68 8.59
CA GLU A 3 -7.49 -5.29 7.18
C GLU A 3 -6.20 -5.51 6.39
N ASN A 4 -5.05 -5.16 6.98
CA ASN A 4 -3.74 -5.45 6.38
C ASN A 4 -3.53 -6.96 6.26
N ALA A 5 -3.93 -7.73 7.27
CA ALA A 5 -3.86 -9.19 7.24
C ALA A 5 -4.77 -9.78 6.14
N ILE A 6 -5.97 -9.22 5.91
CA ILE A 6 -6.85 -9.61 4.80
C ILE A 6 -6.15 -9.36 3.47
N GLY A 7 -5.49 -8.22 3.30
CA GLY A 7 -4.70 -7.92 2.11
C GLY A 7 -3.63 -8.98 1.85
N LEU A 8 -2.83 -9.30 2.86
CA LEU A 8 -1.76 -10.30 2.78
C LEU A 8 -2.29 -11.71 2.49
N VAL A 9 -3.34 -12.14 3.19
CA VAL A 9 -3.95 -13.47 2.99
C VAL A 9 -4.59 -13.56 1.60
N ARG A 10 -5.25 -12.50 1.13
CA ARG A 10 -5.85 -12.45 -0.20
C ARG A 10 -4.79 -12.55 -1.30
N GLU A 11 -3.64 -11.90 -1.12
CA GLU A 11 -2.52 -12.01 -2.05
C GLU A 11 -1.97 -13.44 -2.11
N GLN A 12 -1.81 -14.09 -0.96
CA GLN A 12 -1.39 -15.49 -0.87
C GLN A 12 -2.40 -16.47 -1.48
N GLU A 13 -3.68 -16.33 -1.17
CA GLU A 13 -4.75 -17.17 -1.74
C GLU A 13 -4.91 -16.91 -3.25
N ARG A 14 -4.71 -15.67 -3.71
CA ARG A 14 -4.71 -15.36 -5.15
C ARG A 14 -3.60 -16.12 -5.89
N ALA A 15 -2.41 -16.21 -5.29
CA ALA A 15 -1.30 -16.97 -5.86
C ALA A 15 -1.57 -18.48 -5.87
N SER A 16 -2.29 -19.02 -4.86
CA SER A 16 -2.61 -20.46 -4.81
C SER A 16 -3.67 -20.86 -5.84
N VAL A 17 -4.62 -19.97 -6.15
CA VAL A 17 -5.71 -20.24 -7.11
C VAL A 17 -5.36 -19.85 -8.55
N GLU A 18 -4.18 -19.31 -8.82
CA GLU A 18 -3.81 -18.76 -10.14
C GLU A 18 -3.93 -19.80 -11.27
N ALA A 19 -3.41 -21.02 -11.08
CA ALA A 19 -3.47 -22.06 -12.10
C ALA A 19 -4.91 -22.50 -12.41
N GLU A 20 -5.73 -22.65 -11.37
CA GLU A 20 -7.14 -23.05 -11.51
C GLU A 20 -7.96 -21.91 -12.14
N ALA A 21 -7.72 -20.67 -11.73
CA ALA A 21 -8.36 -19.48 -12.29
C ALA A 21 -8.04 -19.33 -13.79
N GLN A 22 -6.79 -19.57 -14.19
CA GLN A 22 -6.40 -19.57 -15.62
C GLN A 22 -7.13 -20.65 -16.41
N GLN A 23 -7.28 -21.86 -15.85
CA GLN A 23 -8.02 -22.93 -16.51
C GLN A 23 -9.51 -22.56 -16.68
N ARG A 24 -10.17 -22.08 -15.61
CA ARG A 24 -11.59 -21.67 -15.65
C ARG A 24 -11.81 -20.49 -16.60
N ALA A 25 -10.93 -19.50 -16.58
CA ALA A 25 -10.98 -18.36 -17.51
C ALA A 25 -10.83 -18.81 -18.97
N THR A 26 -9.93 -19.77 -19.23
CA THR A 26 -9.75 -20.37 -20.56
C THR A 26 -11.01 -21.13 -21.01
N GLU A 27 -11.62 -21.91 -20.12
CA GLU A 27 -12.85 -22.64 -20.44
C GLU A 27 -14.02 -21.69 -20.75
N ARG A 28 -14.15 -20.60 -19.98
CA ARG A 28 -15.17 -19.58 -20.21
C ARG A 28 -14.94 -18.78 -21.48
N LEU A 29 -13.68 -18.52 -21.85
CA LEU A 29 -13.31 -17.96 -23.16
C LEU A 29 -13.68 -18.89 -24.31
N LEU A 30 -13.43 -20.19 -24.16
CA LEU A 30 -13.82 -21.17 -25.18
C LEU A 30 -15.33 -21.17 -25.38
N ASP A 31 -16.12 -21.12 -24.30
CA ASP A 31 -17.58 -21.04 -24.39
C ASP A 31 -18.07 -19.79 -25.13
N LEU A 32 -17.39 -18.64 -24.96
CA LEU A 32 -17.71 -17.40 -25.67
C LEU A 32 -17.29 -17.42 -27.15
N LEU A 33 -16.26 -18.20 -27.49
CA LEU A 33 -15.73 -18.33 -28.86
C LEU A 33 -16.42 -19.43 -29.67
N MET A 34 -17.04 -20.41 -28.99
CA MET A 34 -17.89 -21.38 -29.65
C MET A 34 -19.16 -20.67 -30.16
N PRO A 35 -19.57 -20.93 -31.41
CA PRO A 35 -20.87 -20.46 -31.89
C PRO A 35 -21.96 -21.01 -30.97
N ALA A 36 -22.84 -20.15 -30.46
CA ALA A 36 -24.01 -20.60 -29.75
C ALA A 36 -24.78 -21.58 -30.65
N HIS A 37 -24.87 -22.84 -30.24
CA HIS A 37 -25.80 -23.78 -30.86
C HIS A 37 -27.20 -23.17 -30.66
N SER A 38 -27.87 -22.80 -31.74
CA SER A 38 -29.29 -22.45 -31.69
C SER A 38 -30.00 -23.62 -31.03
N THR A 39 -30.68 -23.37 -29.91
CA THR A 39 -31.46 -24.33 -29.12
C THR A 39 -32.72 -24.83 -29.84
N PHE A 40 -32.76 -24.72 -31.17
CA PHE A 40 -33.78 -25.28 -32.05
C PHE A 40 -33.14 -26.33 -32.94
N ASP A 41 -32.72 -27.46 -32.36
CA ASP A 41 -32.62 -28.69 -33.15
C ASP A 41 -33.22 -29.85 -32.37
N THR A 42 -34.12 -30.50 -33.08
CA THR A 42 -35.03 -31.59 -32.70
C THR A 42 -34.37 -32.74 -31.94
N ALA A 43 -35.15 -33.31 -31.02
CA ALA A 43 -34.84 -34.41 -30.10
C ALA A 43 -34.51 -35.78 -30.76
N GLY A 44 -33.59 -35.82 -31.74
CA GLY A 44 -33.28 -36.99 -32.54
C GLY A 44 -31.90 -37.63 -32.34
N ASP A 45 -30.83 -36.85 -32.12
CA ASP A 45 -29.46 -37.41 -32.11
C ASP A 45 -28.55 -36.71 -31.10
N LEU A 46 -28.48 -37.28 -29.89
CA LEU A 46 -27.65 -36.75 -28.79
C LEU A 46 -26.20 -37.26 -28.83
N SER A 47 -25.88 -38.30 -29.60
CA SER A 47 -24.53 -38.91 -29.59
C SER A 47 -23.54 -38.27 -30.59
N GLU A 48 -23.91 -38.12 -31.87
CA GLU A 48 -23.02 -37.57 -32.91
C GLU A 48 -22.75 -36.07 -32.77
N THR A 49 -23.73 -35.32 -32.27
CA THR A 49 -23.66 -33.86 -32.06
C THR A 49 -22.66 -33.50 -30.95
N SER A 50 -22.50 -34.39 -29.96
CA SER A 50 -21.55 -34.21 -28.86
C SER A 50 -20.08 -34.36 -29.32
N ASP A 51 -19.82 -35.27 -30.26
CA ASP A 51 -18.47 -35.58 -30.74
C ASP A 51 -17.89 -34.49 -31.65
N ARG A 52 -18.73 -33.84 -32.48
CA ARG A 52 -18.33 -32.65 -33.26
C ARG A 52 -18.01 -31.45 -32.38
N GLY A 53 -18.81 -31.22 -31.35
CA GLY A 53 -18.58 -30.15 -30.37
C GLY A 53 -17.26 -30.33 -29.63
N ARG A 54 -16.97 -31.57 -29.20
CA ARG A 54 -15.72 -31.91 -28.50
C ARG A 54 -14.47 -31.68 -29.35
N ARG A 55 -14.46 -32.17 -30.60
CA ARG A 55 -13.34 -31.97 -31.54
C ARG A 55 -13.10 -30.50 -31.88
N THR A 56 -14.17 -29.71 -32.02
CA THR A 56 -14.07 -28.26 -32.29
C THR A 56 -13.53 -27.52 -31.07
N ARG A 57 -13.97 -27.88 -29.86
CA ARG A 57 -13.49 -27.33 -28.60
C ARG A 57 -12.01 -27.62 -28.38
N GLU A 58 -11.54 -28.83 -28.67
CA GLU A 58 -10.13 -29.21 -28.55
C GLU A 58 -9.24 -28.44 -29.52
N LYS A 59 -9.67 -28.27 -30.79
CA LYS A 59 -8.95 -27.44 -31.77
C LYS A 59 -8.88 -25.98 -31.34
N LEU A 60 -10.00 -25.41 -30.89
CA LEU A 60 -10.04 -24.02 -30.39
C LEU A 60 -9.18 -23.85 -29.14
N ARG A 61 -9.14 -24.84 -28.24
CA ARG A 61 -8.25 -24.83 -27.07
C ARG A 61 -6.78 -24.78 -27.51
N ALA A 62 -6.38 -25.62 -28.47
CA ALA A 62 -5.03 -25.59 -29.01
C ALA A 62 -4.68 -24.24 -29.65
N MET A 63 -5.58 -23.66 -30.45
CA MET A 63 -5.38 -22.34 -31.08
C MET A 63 -5.33 -21.19 -30.06
N LEU A 64 -6.07 -21.30 -28.95
CA LEU A 64 -6.09 -20.31 -27.87
C LEU A 64 -4.83 -20.39 -27.01
N THR A 65 -4.33 -21.61 -26.74
CA THR A 65 -3.03 -21.82 -26.11
C THR A 65 -1.87 -21.37 -27.00
N ALA A 66 -2.00 -21.50 -28.33
CA ALA A 66 -1.03 -21.01 -29.30
C ALA A 66 -1.06 -19.48 -29.51
N GLY A 67 -2.02 -18.76 -28.92
CA GLY A 67 -2.13 -17.30 -29.05
C GLY A 67 -2.63 -16.82 -30.43
N GLU A 68 -3.25 -17.69 -31.22
CA GLU A 68 -3.69 -17.35 -32.59
C GLU A 68 -5.02 -16.57 -32.60
N LEU A 69 -5.74 -16.55 -31.48
CA LEU A 69 -7.10 -15.99 -31.36
C LEU A 69 -7.16 -14.64 -30.61
N GLU A 70 -6.00 -14.07 -30.25
CA GLU A 70 -5.91 -12.88 -29.37
C GLU A 70 -6.60 -11.64 -29.93
N ASN A 71 -6.55 -11.46 -31.24
CA ASN A 71 -7.14 -10.31 -31.95
C ASN A 71 -8.65 -10.46 -32.22
N ARG A 72 -9.23 -11.63 -31.92
CA ARG A 72 -10.67 -11.86 -32.12
C ARG A 72 -11.46 -11.12 -31.03
N THR A 73 -12.61 -10.58 -31.38
CA THR A 73 -13.47 -9.86 -30.45
C THR A 73 -14.48 -10.79 -29.80
N VAL A 74 -14.70 -10.63 -28.50
CA VAL A 74 -15.72 -11.34 -27.72
C VAL A 74 -16.56 -10.34 -26.92
N GLU A 75 -17.83 -10.68 -26.71
CA GLU A 75 -18.73 -9.91 -25.85
C GLU A 75 -18.69 -10.47 -24.43
N LEU A 76 -18.38 -9.62 -23.45
CA LEU A 76 -18.34 -9.99 -22.05
C LEU A 76 -19.33 -9.15 -21.24
N ASN A 77 -20.06 -9.80 -20.33
CA ASN A 77 -20.82 -9.09 -19.30
C ASN A 77 -19.86 -8.75 -18.15
N ILE A 78 -19.50 -7.49 -18.00
CA ILE A 78 -18.70 -7.03 -16.86
C ILE A 78 -19.64 -6.42 -15.82
N GLU A 79 -19.44 -6.75 -14.54
CA GLU A 79 -20.08 -6.02 -13.44
C GLU A 79 -19.56 -4.57 -13.46
N ALA A 80 -20.41 -3.63 -13.87
CA ALA A 80 -20.08 -2.22 -13.78
C ALA A 80 -20.33 -1.79 -12.33
N LYS A 81 -19.29 -1.30 -11.64
CA LYS A 81 -19.49 -0.54 -10.40
C LYS A 81 -20.27 0.72 -10.77
N ALA A 82 -21.55 0.76 -10.40
CA ALA A 82 -22.31 1.99 -10.49
C ALA A 82 -21.62 2.99 -9.56
N VAL A 83 -21.08 4.07 -10.12
CA VAL A 83 -20.65 5.21 -9.32
C VAL A 83 -21.94 5.81 -8.78
N PRO A 84 -22.21 5.77 -7.47
CA PRO A 84 -23.39 6.41 -6.94
C PRO A 84 -23.27 7.90 -7.29
N VAL A 85 -24.23 8.40 -8.07
CA VAL A 85 -24.36 9.84 -8.27
C VAL A 85 -24.68 10.42 -6.90
N MET A 86 -23.68 11.02 -6.28
CA MET A 86 -23.85 11.78 -5.04
C MET A 86 -24.86 12.90 -5.33
N PHE A 87 -26.09 12.71 -4.88
CA PHE A 87 -27.04 13.81 -4.70
C PHE A 87 -26.53 14.63 -3.50
N ALA A 88 -25.56 15.50 -3.75
CA ALA A 88 -25.09 16.49 -2.79
C ALA A 88 -26.13 17.62 -2.67
N GLY A 89 -27.22 17.34 -1.96
CA GLY A 89 -28.12 18.36 -1.44
C GLY A 89 -27.62 18.84 -0.07
N PRO A 90 -27.52 20.15 0.19
CA PRO A 90 -27.08 20.66 1.49
C PRO A 90 -28.11 20.24 2.56
N GLY A 91 -27.71 19.35 3.48
CA GLY A 91 -28.56 18.83 4.57
C GLY A 91 -28.52 17.31 4.79
N MET A 92 -27.80 16.53 3.96
CA MET A 92 -27.69 15.06 4.08
C MET A 92 -26.29 14.53 4.43
N GLU A 93 -25.39 15.37 4.94
CA GLU A 93 -24.03 14.92 5.32
C GLU A 93 -23.98 13.98 6.54
N GLN A 94 -25.09 13.83 7.27
CA GLN A 94 -25.18 12.96 8.46
C GLN A 94 -25.87 11.61 8.21
N MET A 95 -26.16 11.25 6.96
CA MET A 95 -26.74 9.94 6.67
C MET A 95 -25.62 8.88 6.65
N ASP A 96 -25.61 8.10 7.71
CA ASP A 96 -24.59 7.14 8.15
C ASP A 96 -24.07 6.22 7.03
N LEU A 97 -22.76 5.95 7.04
CA LEU A 97 -22.05 5.04 6.11
C LEU A 97 -22.71 3.64 6.03
N ASP A 98 -23.41 3.25 7.09
CA ASP A 98 -24.15 1.98 7.17
C ASP A 98 -25.41 1.94 6.27
N LEU A 99 -26.06 3.08 6.01
CA LEU A 99 -27.22 3.14 5.10
C LEU A 99 -26.79 3.05 3.63
N GLN A 100 -25.61 3.58 3.30
CA GLN A 100 -25.03 3.47 1.96
C GLN A 100 -24.67 2.02 1.61
N GLY A 101 -24.09 1.27 2.58
CA GLY A 101 -23.79 -0.15 2.41
C GLY A 101 -25.02 -1.05 2.29
N MET A 102 -26.16 -0.64 2.87
CA MET A 102 -27.44 -1.34 2.71
C MET A 102 -28.06 -1.08 1.32
N PHE A 103 -27.93 0.12 0.78
CA PHE A 103 -28.42 0.49 -0.56
C PHE A 103 -27.67 -0.24 -1.69
N GLU A 104 -26.34 -0.42 -1.55
CA GLU A 104 -25.54 -1.19 -2.52
C GLU A 104 -25.93 -2.68 -2.56
N LYS A 105 -26.45 -3.24 -1.47
CA LYS A 105 -26.91 -4.64 -1.41
C LYS A 105 -28.30 -4.87 -1.99
N ILE A 106 -29.13 -3.82 -2.07
CA ILE A 106 -30.52 -3.89 -2.58
C ILE A 106 -30.59 -3.60 -4.08
N LEU A 107 -29.66 -2.82 -4.63
CA LEU A 107 -29.60 -2.61 -6.08
C LEU A 107 -29.10 -3.86 -6.81
N PRO A 108 -29.78 -4.31 -7.88
CA PRO A 108 -29.27 -5.38 -8.72
C PRO A 108 -27.94 -4.93 -9.35
N LYS A 109 -26.92 -5.80 -9.28
CA LYS A 109 -25.61 -5.54 -9.90
C LYS A 109 -25.80 -5.21 -11.38
N HIS A 110 -25.53 -3.97 -11.77
CA HIS A 110 -25.60 -3.58 -13.17
C HIS A 110 -24.48 -4.29 -13.94
N THR A 111 -24.85 -5.25 -14.76
CA THR A 111 -23.93 -5.89 -15.71
C THR A 111 -23.98 -5.10 -17.02
N SER A 112 -22.83 -4.65 -17.50
CA SER A 112 -22.68 -3.95 -18.78
C SER A 112 -22.04 -4.88 -19.80
N ARG A 113 -22.65 -4.99 -20.98
CA ARG A 113 -22.06 -5.72 -22.11
C ARG A 113 -20.97 -4.87 -22.73
N ARG A 114 -19.75 -5.39 -22.76
CA ARG A 114 -18.62 -4.77 -23.43
C ARG A 114 -18.02 -5.73 -24.44
N THR A 115 -17.82 -5.25 -25.66
CA THR A 115 -16.99 -5.89 -26.67
C THR A 115 -15.53 -5.59 -26.37
N MET A 116 -14.68 -6.61 -26.35
CA MET A 116 -13.24 -6.46 -26.17
C MET A 116 -12.48 -7.58 -26.89
N THR A 117 -11.17 -7.44 -26.99
CA THR A 117 -10.31 -8.49 -27.58
C THR A 117 -10.22 -9.71 -26.66
N VAL A 118 -9.90 -10.89 -27.22
CA VAL A 118 -9.63 -12.10 -26.41
C VAL A 118 -8.48 -11.86 -25.42
N ALA A 119 -7.47 -11.07 -25.81
CA ALA A 119 -6.36 -10.71 -24.93
C ALA A 119 -6.82 -9.94 -23.67
N GLU A 120 -7.70 -8.96 -23.83
CA GLU A 120 -8.28 -8.19 -22.74
C GLU A 120 -9.29 -9.03 -21.94
N ALA A 121 -10.16 -9.76 -22.63
CA ALA A 121 -11.17 -10.62 -22.01
C ALA A 121 -10.53 -11.69 -21.11
N ARG A 122 -9.38 -12.25 -21.51
CA ARG A 122 -8.63 -13.21 -20.70
C ARG A 122 -8.15 -12.62 -19.38
N ARG A 123 -7.67 -11.38 -19.38
CA ARG A 123 -7.24 -10.69 -18.14
C ARG A 123 -8.44 -10.46 -17.22
N VAL A 124 -9.53 -9.94 -17.77
CA VAL A 124 -10.75 -9.66 -17.00
C VAL A 124 -11.37 -10.94 -16.44
N LEU A 125 -11.46 -12.01 -17.24
CA LEU A 125 -12.01 -13.29 -16.80
C LEU A 125 -11.12 -13.96 -15.76
N PHE A 126 -9.79 -13.87 -15.91
CA PHE A 126 -8.87 -14.36 -14.90
C PHE A 126 -9.11 -13.67 -13.55
N GLU A 127 -9.25 -12.34 -13.53
CA GLU A 127 -9.53 -11.61 -12.29
C GLU A 127 -10.88 -11.99 -11.67
N GLN A 128 -11.93 -12.17 -12.49
CA GLN A 128 -13.25 -12.60 -12.01
C GLN A 128 -13.23 -14.02 -11.44
N GLU A 129 -12.60 -14.98 -12.14
CA GLU A 129 -12.54 -16.36 -11.67
C GLU A 129 -11.63 -16.51 -10.45
N ALA A 130 -10.52 -15.77 -10.39
CA ALA A 130 -9.67 -15.73 -9.21
C ALA A 130 -10.43 -15.20 -7.99
N GLU A 131 -11.21 -14.12 -8.14
CA GLU A 131 -12.03 -13.58 -7.04
C GLU A 131 -13.16 -14.54 -6.63
N ASN A 132 -13.77 -15.25 -7.57
CA ASN A 132 -14.82 -16.24 -7.29
C ASN A 132 -14.29 -17.48 -6.56
N LEU A 133 -13.04 -17.87 -6.83
CA LEU A 133 -12.37 -18.99 -6.18
C LEU A 133 -11.97 -18.68 -4.73
N ILE A 134 -11.79 -17.40 -4.40
CA ILE A 134 -11.39 -16.97 -3.06
C ILE A 134 -12.60 -17.03 -2.12
N ASN A 135 -12.55 -17.96 -1.16
CA ASN A 135 -13.54 -18.04 -0.10
C ASN A 135 -13.30 -16.91 0.93
N ARG A 136 -14.21 -15.93 0.96
CA ARG A 136 -14.12 -14.75 1.84
C ARG A 136 -14.15 -15.12 3.33
N GLU A 137 -14.96 -16.08 3.74
CA GLU A 137 -15.02 -16.52 5.15
C GLU A 137 -13.70 -17.13 5.59
N LYS A 138 -13.09 -17.97 4.74
CA LYS A 138 -11.76 -18.55 4.97
C LYS A 138 -10.70 -17.46 5.08
N VAL A 139 -10.73 -16.46 4.19
CA VAL A 139 -9.80 -15.32 4.23
C VAL A 139 -9.95 -14.54 5.53
N HIS A 140 -11.18 -14.24 5.96
CA HIS A 140 -11.41 -13.52 7.21
C HIS A 140 -10.91 -14.31 8.43
N ALA A 141 -11.25 -15.61 8.51
CA ALA A 141 -10.78 -16.47 9.60
C ALA A 141 -9.24 -16.52 9.66
N ARG A 142 -8.59 -16.71 8.51
CA ARG A 142 -7.12 -16.75 8.43
C ARG A 142 -6.48 -15.39 8.72
N ALA A 143 -7.12 -14.30 8.31
CA ALA A 143 -6.63 -12.95 8.61
C ALA A 143 -6.73 -12.60 10.09
N ILE A 144 -7.77 -13.06 10.79
CA ILE A 144 -7.86 -12.96 12.25
C ILE A 144 -6.72 -13.75 12.88
N GLU A 145 -6.53 -15.02 12.53
CA GLU A 145 -5.43 -15.84 13.05
C GLU A 145 -4.05 -15.21 12.79
N LEU A 146 -3.86 -14.62 11.61
CA LEU A 146 -2.63 -13.92 11.26
C LEU A 146 -2.43 -12.66 12.13
N ALA A 147 -3.49 -11.88 12.34
CA ALA A 147 -3.46 -10.70 13.18
C ALA A 147 -3.22 -11.04 14.66
N GLU A 148 -3.81 -12.11 15.17
CA GLU A 148 -3.64 -12.55 16.56
C GLU A 148 -2.22 -13.06 16.83
N ASN A 149 -1.65 -13.86 15.92
CA ASN A 149 -0.38 -14.56 16.16
C ASN A 149 0.88 -13.84 15.64
N LEU A 150 0.74 -13.04 14.58
CA LEU A 150 1.86 -12.35 13.93
C LEU A 150 1.63 -10.84 13.82
N GLY A 151 0.59 -10.33 14.50
CA GLY A 151 0.30 -8.91 14.56
C GLY A 151 1.42 -8.13 15.22
N ILE A 152 1.77 -6.99 14.63
CA ILE A 152 2.69 -6.02 15.22
C ILE A 152 1.98 -4.67 15.29
N ILE A 153 2.00 -4.06 16.48
CA ILE A 153 1.49 -2.71 16.72
C ILE A 153 2.67 -1.83 17.13
N PHE A 154 2.90 -0.76 16.35
CA PHE A 154 3.89 0.26 16.67
C PHE A 154 3.19 1.47 17.30
N LEU A 155 3.56 1.79 18.54
CA LEU A 155 3.07 2.93 19.30
C LEU A 155 4.17 4.02 19.29
N ASP A 156 4.01 5.01 18.41
CA ASP A 156 4.93 6.14 18.35
C ASP A 156 4.64 7.18 19.43
N GLU A 157 5.65 7.96 19.81
CA GLU A 157 5.56 9.06 20.78
C GLU A 157 4.90 8.69 22.13
N ILE A 158 5.17 7.48 22.65
CA ILE A 158 4.62 7.02 23.94
C ILE A 158 5.08 7.88 25.12
N ASP A 159 6.18 8.63 24.96
CA ASP A 159 6.68 9.56 25.95
C ASP A 159 5.76 10.78 26.16
N LYS A 160 4.86 11.08 25.21
CA LYS A 160 3.89 12.19 25.28
C LYS A 160 2.69 11.92 26.19
N ILE A 161 2.39 10.64 26.45
CA ILE A 161 1.29 10.23 27.34
C ILE A 161 1.74 10.06 28.79
N VAL A 162 3.01 10.34 29.10
CA VAL A 162 3.53 10.39 30.47
C VAL A 162 3.04 11.68 31.15
N ALA A 163 2.54 11.55 32.39
CA ALA A 163 2.15 12.69 33.20
C ALA A 163 3.39 13.45 33.69
N SER A 164 3.32 14.77 33.68
CA SER A 164 4.38 15.63 34.23
C SER A 164 4.00 16.02 35.65
N GLU A 165 4.83 15.71 36.67
CA GLU A 165 4.51 15.87 38.10
C GLU A 165 4.05 17.29 38.56
N HIS A 166 4.06 18.29 37.69
CA HIS A 166 3.83 19.69 38.02
C HIS A 166 2.57 20.33 37.41
N THR A 167 1.66 19.59 36.76
CA THR A 167 0.50 20.21 36.08
C THR A 167 -0.83 19.49 36.33
N HIS A 168 -1.41 19.75 37.51
CA HIS A 168 -2.67 19.17 38.04
C HIS A 168 -3.93 19.20 37.15
N GLY A 169 -3.91 19.77 35.93
CA GLY A 169 -5.07 19.82 35.02
C GLY A 169 -4.98 18.93 33.77
N ALA A 170 -3.79 18.80 33.16
CA ALA A 170 -3.62 18.06 31.90
C ALA A 170 -3.24 16.57 32.09
N ASP A 171 -2.79 16.21 33.30
CA ASP A 171 -2.24 14.88 33.59
C ASP A 171 -3.31 13.77 33.65
N VAL A 172 -4.56 14.11 34.01
CA VAL A 172 -5.67 13.13 34.08
C VAL A 172 -5.97 12.53 32.71
N SER A 173 -5.89 13.33 31.65
CA SER A 173 -6.13 12.87 30.27
C SER A 173 -5.00 11.97 29.76
N ARG A 174 -3.74 12.32 30.04
CA ARG A 174 -2.56 11.54 29.61
C ARG A 174 -2.49 10.17 30.29
N GLN A 175 -2.75 10.12 31.61
CA GLN A 175 -2.87 8.85 32.33
C GLN A 175 -4.08 8.03 31.87
N GLY A 176 -5.18 8.69 31.48
CA GLY A 176 -6.34 8.02 30.89
C GLY A 176 -5.95 7.19 29.66
N VAL A 177 -5.16 7.76 28.75
CA VAL A 177 -4.69 7.04 27.55
C VAL A 177 -3.85 5.80 27.91
N GLN A 178 -2.97 5.90 28.91
CA GLN A 178 -2.21 4.73 29.38
C GLN A 178 -3.11 3.62 29.93
N ARG A 179 -4.15 4.00 30.69
CA ARG A 179 -5.14 3.06 31.24
C ARG A 179 -5.98 2.40 30.16
N ASP A 180 -6.35 3.14 29.13
CA ASP A 180 -7.13 2.63 28.01
C ASP A 180 -6.31 1.72 27.10
N LEU A 181 -4.99 1.96 27.00
CA LEU A 181 -4.06 1.07 26.28
C LEU A 181 -3.78 -0.22 27.03
N LEU A 182 -3.87 -0.22 28.36
CA LEU A 182 -3.48 -1.36 29.19
C LEU A 182 -4.23 -2.66 28.81
N PRO A 183 -5.57 -2.72 28.72
CA PRO A 183 -6.27 -3.93 28.30
C PRO A 183 -5.84 -4.50 26.95
N ILE A 184 -5.39 -3.64 26.03
CA ILE A 184 -4.94 -4.04 24.69
C ILE A 184 -3.56 -4.69 24.77
N VAL A 185 -2.66 -4.15 25.59
CA VAL A 185 -1.30 -4.69 25.78
C VAL A 185 -1.29 -5.91 26.72
N GLU A 186 -2.23 -6.00 27.68
CA GLU A 186 -2.34 -7.12 28.60
C GLU A 186 -2.98 -8.37 28.01
N GLY A 187 -3.79 -8.20 26.96
CA GLY A 187 -4.61 -9.25 26.38
C GLY A 187 -6.09 -9.02 26.65
N SER A 188 -6.80 -8.62 25.61
CA SER A 188 -8.25 -8.46 25.57
C SER A 188 -8.81 -8.94 24.24
N THR A 189 -10.11 -9.21 24.21
CA THR A 189 -10.83 -9.53 22.98
C THR A 189 -11.54 -8.28 22.45
N VAL A 190 -11.15 -7.82 21.26
CA VAL A 190 -11.69 -6.63 20.60
C VAL A 190 -12.64 -7.07 19.48
N GLN A 191 -13.83 -6.48 19.43
CA GLN A 191 -14.79 -6.71 18.34
C GLN A 191 -14.41 -5.87 17.12
N THR A 192 -14.27 -6.51 15.97
CA THR A 192 -14.02 -5.84 14.69
C THR A 192 -15.12 -6.18 13.68
N ARG A 193 -15.15 -5.47 12.54
CA ARG A 193 -16.07 -5.74 11.42
C ARG A 193 -15.94 -7.15 10.84
N TYR A 194 -14.80 -7.81 11.07
CA TYR A 194 -14.48 -9.13 10.53
C TYR A 194 -14.63 -10.26 11.56
N GLY A 195 -14.87 -9.93 12.83
CA GLY A 195 -14.95 -10.89 13.93
C GLY A 195 -14.27 -10.40 15.20
N MET A 196 -14.22 -11.28 16.20
CA MET A 196 -13.51 -11.02 17.46
C MET A 196 -12.02 -11.28 17.26
N VAL A 197 -11.17 -10.43 17.84
CA VAL A 197 -9.70 -10.53 17.75
C VAL A 197 -9.11 -10.48 19.16
N ARG A 198 -8.27 -11.45 19.49
CA ARG A 198 -7.51 -11.52 20.74
C ARG A 198 -6.15 -10.85 20.59
N THR A 199 -5.77 -10.07 21.59
CA THR A 199 -4.54 -9.26 21.56
C THR A 199 -3.37 -9.88 22.33
N ASP A 200 -3.58 -11.04 22.95
CA ASP A 200 -2.65 -11.75 23.84
C ASP A 200 -1.26 -12.04 23.24
N HIS A 201 -1.18 -12.21 21.91
CA HIS A 201 0.05 -12.59 21.20
C HIS A 201 0.51 -11.53 20.19
N ILE A 202 -0.09 -10.35 20.21
CA ILE A 202 0.33 -9.24 19.37
C ILE A 202 1.62 -8.65 19.93
N LEU A 203 2.61 -8.43 19.06
CA LEU A 203 3.85 -7.77 19.42
C LEU A 203 3.63 -6.25 19.47
N PHE A 204 3.87 -5.65 20.63
CA PHE A 204 3.86 -4.19 20.78
C PHE A 204 5.29 -3.65 20.76
N ILE A 205 5.51 -2.64 19.92
CA ILE A 205 6.74 -1.87 19.87
C ILE A 205 6.37 -0.43 20.21
N ALA A 206 6.86 0.08 21.32
CA ALA A 206 6.64 1.48 21.68
C ALA A 206 7.94 2.28 21.48
N ALA A 207 7.81 3.47 20.90
CA ALA A 207 8.90 4.40 20.67
C ALA A 207 8.58 5.76 21.29
N GLY A 208 9.62 6.48 21.68
CA GLY A 208 9.52 7.82 22.25
C GLY A 208 10.91 8.43 22.40
N ALA A 209 10.99 9.76 22.36
CA ALA A 209 12.25 10.47 22.50
C ALA A 209 12.71 10.55 23.96
N PHE A 210 11.76 10.56 24.91
CA PHE A 210 12.03 10.58 26.35
C PHE A 210 12.97 11.73 26.78
N HIS A 211 12.85 12.90 26.14
CA HIS A 211 13.63 14.09 26.47
C HIS A 211 13.17 14.77 27.78
N GLN A 212 11.86 14.77 28.02
CA GLN A 212 11.23 15.45 29.17
C GLN A 212 10.66 14.47 30.20
N SER A 213 10.56 13.20 29.84
CA SER A 213 10.03 12.11 30.66
C SER A 213 10.96 10.91 30.56
N LYS A 214 10.92 10.04 31.55
CA LYS A 214 11.67 8.78 31.54
C LYS A 214 10.73 7.60 31.39
N PRO A 215 11.19 6.46 30.87
CA PRO A 215 10.40 5.23 30.86
C PRO A 215 9.91 4.79 32.26
N SER A 216 10.60 5.19 33.33
CA SER A 216 10.20 4.97 34.73
C SER A 216 8.92 5.70 35.14
N ASP A 217 8.52 6.71 34.37
CA ASP A 217 7.42 7.61 34.70
C ASP A 217 6.09 7.11 34.07
N LEU A 218 6.16 6.07 33.23
CA LEU A 218 4.98 5.31 32.79
C LEU A 218 4.33 4.59 33.97
N MET A 219 3.03 4.27 33.85
CA MET A 219 2.35 3.46 34.87
C MET A 219 3.07 2.13 35.11
N PRO A 220 3.21 1.66 36.37
CA PRO A 220 3.92 0.41 36.70
C PRO A 220 3.43 -0.80 35.89
N GLU A 221 2.13 -0.89 35.66
CA GLU A 221 1.48 -1.96 34.89
C GLU A 221 1.98 -1.97 33.44
N LEU A 222 2.09 -0.80 32.83
CA LEU A 222 2.56 -0.65 31.45
C LEU A 222 4.07 -0.93 31.33
N GLN A 223 4.86 -0.50 32.33
CA GLN A 223 6.29 -0.82 32.38
C GLN A 223 6.54 -2.33 32.40
N GLY A 224 5.72 -3.09 33.13
CA GLY A 224 5.80 -4.55 33.18
C GLY A 224 5.54 -5.24 31.84
N ARG A 225 4.82 -4.57 30.93
CA ARG A 225 4.51 -5.08 29.58
C ARG A 225 5.53 -4.69 28.51
N PHE A 226 6.46 -3.78 28.81
CA PHE A 226 7.60 -3.43 27.95
C PHE A 226 8.93 -3.83 28.62
N PRO A 227 9.21 -5.15 28.77
CA PRO A 227 10.41 -5.62 29.46
C PRO A 227 11.69 -5.41 28.65
N ILE A 228 11.61 -5.44 27.32
CA ILE A 228 12.75 -5.21 26.44
C ILE A 228 12.89 -3.71 26.21
N ARG A 229 14.06 -3.18 26.56
CA ARG A 229 14.39 -1.77 26.37
C ARG A 229 15.65 -1.68 25.51
N VAL A 230 15.60 -0.82 24.50
CA VAL A 230 16.71 -0.54 23.60
C VAL A 230 16.78 0.96 23.39
N GLU A 231 18.00 1.49 23.34
CA GLU A 231 18.27 2.88 23.04
C GLU A 231 18.91 2.96 21.66
N LEU A 232 18.36 3.82 20.79
CA LEU A 232 18.90 4.07 19.47
C LEU A 232 19.82 5.30 19.56
N LYS A 233 20.93 5.25 18.82
CA LYS A 233 21.87 6.36 18.76
C LYS A 233 21.42 7.40 17.73
N ASP A 234 21.78 8.65 17.97
CA ASP A 234 21.67 9.71 16.98
C ASP A 234 22.48 9.39 15.73
N LEU A 235 21.97 9.81 14.58
CA LEU A 235 22.62 9.61 13.29
C LEU A 235 23.76 10.61 13.10
N ASP A 236 24.91 10.13 12.67
CA ASP A 236 26.03 10.98 12.29
C ASP A 236 26.05 11.31 10.79
N ARG A 237 27.00 12.14 10.37
CA ARG A 237 27.21 12.49 8.95
C ARG A 237 27.43 11.24 8.07
N ASN A 238 28.19 10.26 8.56
CA ASN A 238 28.47 9.05 7.78
C ASN A 238 27.21 8.20 7.64
N ASP A 239 26.37 8.14 8.67
CA ASP A 239 25.08 7.46 8.59
C ASP A 239 24.18 8.08 7.53
N PHE A 240 24.14 9.41 7.39
CA PHE A 240 23.41 10.05 6.29
C PHE A 240 23.94 9.65 4.91
N LYS A 241 25.26 9.59 4.72
CA LYS A 241 25.87 9.09 3.47
C LYS A 241 25.43 7.67 3.16
N ARG A 242 25.41 6.80 4.18
CA ARG A 242 24.97 5.41 4.05
C ARG A 242 23.47 5.33 3.75
N ILE A 243 22.62 6.11 4.41
CA ILE A 243 21.18 6.19 4.16
C ILE A 243 20.88 6.62 2.71
N LEU A 244 21.68 7.53 2.16
CA LEU A 244 21.55 7.99 0.78
C LEU A 244 21.97 6.95 -0.27
N THR A 245 22.68 5.86 0.08
CA THR A 245 23.31 4.95 -0.91
C THR A 245 23.02 3.47 -0.69
N GLU A 246 23.10 2.98 0.55
CA GLU A 246 23.06 1.56 0.89
C GLU A 246 21.64 0.98 0.85
N PRO A 247 20.59 1.61 1.43
CA PRO A 247 19.24 1.06 1.44
C PRO A 247 18.74 0.71 0.03
N ARG A 248 17.92 -0.35 -0.05
CA ARG A 248 17.30 -0.77 -1.33
C ARG A 248 16.47 0.37 -1.94
N GLY A 249 15.71 1.06 -1.11
CA GLY A 249 14.98 2.28 -1.46
C GLY A 249 15.68 3.56 -1.00
N ALA A 250 16.99 3.68 -1.17
CA ALA A 250 17.69 4.93 -0.85
C ALA A 250 17.15 6.10 -1.71
N LEU A 251 17.13 7.31 -1.17
CA LEU A 251 16.55 8.48 -1.85
C LEU A 251 17.17 8.74 -3.23
N THR A 252 18.50 8.63 -3.35
CA THR A 252 19.19 8.78 -4.63
C THR A 252 18.63 7.80 -5.67
N LYS A 253 18.49 6.52 -5.33
CA LYS A 253 17.93 5.49 -6.21
C LYS A 253 16.46 5.76 -6.58
N GLN A 254 15.67 6.25 -5.61
CA GLN A 254 14.27 6.61 -5.86
C GLN A 254 14.18 7.74 -6.90
N TYR A 255 14.90 8.84 -6.71
CA TYR A 255 14.88 9.97 -7.66
C TYR A 255 15.50 9.62 -9.02
N GLN A 256 16.54 8.79 -9.05
CA GLN A 256 17.08 8.25 -10.30
C GLN A 256 16.03 7.46 -11.08
N ALA A 257 15.24 6.62 -10.40
CA ALA A 257 14.18 5.86 -11.02
C ALA A 257 13.00 6.75 -11.47
N LEU A 258 12.60 7.73 -10.65
CA LEU A 258 11.52 8.65 -10.95
C LEU A 258 11.84 9.50 -12.19
N LEU A 259 13.00 10.14 -12.24
CA LEU A 259 13.40 10.97 -13.39
C LEU A 259 13.75 10.11 -14.62
N GLY A 260 14.13 8.85 -14.41
CA GLY A 260 14.30 7.89 -15.48
C GLY A 260 13.01 7.59 -16.27
N VAL A 261 11.83 7.76 -15.66
CA VAL A 261 10.54 7.62 -16.36
C VAL A 261 10.37 8.70 -17.44
N GLU A 262 10.88 9.90 -17.18
CA GLU A 262 10.91 11.03 -18.13
C GLU A 262 12.11 10.95 -19.10
N GLY A 263 12.89 9.85 -19.06
CA GLY A 263 14.05 9.65 -19.92
C GLY A 263 15.31 10.41 -19.47
N ILE A 264 15.36 10.87 -18.22
CA ILE A 264 16.52 11.58 -17.65
C ILE A 264 17.34 10.62 -16.78
N GLU A 265 18.61 10.41 -17.16
CA GLU A 265 19.53 9.61 -16.36
C GLU A 265 20.25 10.51 -15.34
N VAL A 266 19.81 10.49 -14.09
CA VAL A 266 20.48 11.21 -13.01
C VAL A 266 21.60 10.35 -12.41
N VAL A 267 22.78 10.94 -12.23
CA VAL A 267 23.93 10.27 -11.58
C VAL A 267 24.44 11.13 -10.45
N PHE A 268 24.35 10.61 -9.21
CA PHE A 268 24.96 11.22 -8.04
C PHE A 268 26.41 10.77 -7.93
N THR A 269 27.32 11.74 -7.91
CA THR A 269 28.74 11.51 -7.64
C THR A 269 29.00 11.38 -6.15
N ASP A 270 30.09 10.72 -5.75
CA ASP A 270 30.41 10.51 -4.34
C ASP A 270 30.57 11.84 -3.57
N ASP A 271 31.13 12.87 -4.21
CA ASP A 271 31.28 14.21 -3.62
C ASP A 271 29.94 14.93 -3.44
N ALA A 272 28.95 14.69 -4.32
CA ALA A 272 27.59 15.18 -4.10
C ALA A 272 26.95 14.55 -2.87
N ILE A 273 27.12 13.23 -2.68
CA ILE A 273 26.54 12.52 -1.54
C ILE A 273 27.18 12.99 -0.24
N ASP A 274 28.49 13.22 -0.26
CA ASP A 274 29.20 13.83 0.86
C ASP A 274 28.66 15.24 1.17
N ALA A 275 28.48 16.09 0.15
CA ALA A 275 27.94 17.44 0.33
C ALA A 275 26.48 17.44 0.86
N LEU A 276 25.66 16.49 0.43
CA LEU A 276 24.28 16.33 0.92
C LEU A 276 24.24 15.89 2.37
N ALA A 277 25.08 14.93 2.75
CA ALA A 277 25.21 14.46 4.12
C ALA A 277 25.73 15.57 5.05
N ASP A 278 26.71 16.36 4.60
CA ASP A 278 27.19 17.55 5.31
C ASP A 278 26.08 18.57 5.56
N CYS A 279 25.35 18.93 4.51
CA CYS A 279 24.26 19.90 4.58
C CYS A 279 23.17 19.44 5.56
N ALA A 280 22.74 18.17 5.46
CA ALA A 280 21.75 17.59 6.37
C ALA A 280 22.20 17.60 7.84
N TYR A 281 23.47 17.25 8.08
CA TYR A 281 24.04 17.24 9.42
C TYR A 281 24.14 18.65 10.01
N GLN A 282 24.64 19.62 9.23
CA GLN A 282 24.75 21.01 9.65
C GLN A 282 23.38 21.62 9.96
N LEU A 283 22.39 21.42 9.09
CA LEU A 283 21.03 21.94 9.32
C LEU A 283 20.36 21.34 10.55
N ASN A 284 20.60 20.07 10.85
CA ASN A 284 20.09 19.45 12.07
C ASN A 284 20.79 19.98 13.34
N GLN A 285 21.97 20.60 13.24
CA GLN A 285 22.68 21.22 14.36
C GLN A 285 22.30 22.69 14.55
N THR A 286 22.07 23.43 13.47
CA THR A 286 21.70 24.86 13.53
C THR A 286 20.21 25.08 13.71
N SER A 287 19.38 24.19 13.18
CA SER A 287 17.91 24.24 13.29
C SER A 287 17.36 23.10 14.15
N GLN A 288 16.06 22.86 14.09
CA GLN A 288 15.44 21.73 14.79
C GLN A 288 15.94 20.39 14.20
N ASN A 289 16.57 19.56 15.03
CA ASN A 289 16.98 18.23 14.59
C ASN A 289 15.74 17.35 14.31
N ILE A 290 15.52 16.99 13.04
CA ILE A 290 14.47 16.07 12.58
C ILE A 290 15.04 14.73 12.09
N GLY A 291 16.32 14.49 12.36
CA GLY A 291 17.04 13.28 11.97
C GLY A 291 17.14 13.10 10.46
N ALA A 292 17.02 11.86 10.00
CA ALA A 292 17.10 11.51 8.57
C ALA A 292 15.98 12.11 7.71
N ARG A 293 14.87 12.59 8.31
CA ARG A 293 13.78 13.24 7.57
C ARG A 293 14.28 14.48 6.81
N ARG A 294 15.32 15.15 7.32
CA ARG A 294 16.01 16.28 6.68
C ARG A 294 16.51 15.96 5.27
N LEU A 295 16.88 14.71 5.01
CA LEU A 295 17.35 14.31 3.69
C LEU A 295 16.25 14.40 2.63
N TYR A 296 14.97 14.23 2.99
CA TYR A 296 13.86 14.36 2.03
C TYR A 296 13.70 15.79 1.54
N THR A 297 13.61 16.75 2.46
CA THR A 297 13.43 18.18 2.11
C THR A 297 14.62 18.72 1.34
N ILE A 298 15.84 18.32 1.70
CA ILE A 298 17.05 18.65 0.96
C ILE A 298 17.01 18.08 -0.47
N MET A 299 16.63 16.82 -0.63
CA MET A 299 16.57 16.16 -1.94
C MET A 299 15.48 16.77 -2.84
N GLU A 300 14.30 17.05 -2.29
CA GLU A 300 13.24 17.78 -2.99
C GLU A 300 13.75 19.14 -3.46
N LYS A 301 14.37 19.93 -2.57
CA LYS A 301 14.87 21.25 -2.93
C LYS A 301 16.00 21.21 -3.97
N LEU A 302 16.87 20.20 -3.90
CA LEU A 302 17.96 19.99 -4.85
C LEU A 302 17.44 19.71 -6.27
N LEU A 303 16.38 18.92 -6.36
CA LEU A 303 15.85 18.39 -7.62
C LEU A 303 14.61 19.15 -8.13
N GLU A 304 14.09 20.11 -7.38
CA GLU A 304 12.88 20.88 -7.70
C GLU A 304 12.86 21.38 -9.15
N GLU A 305 13.89 22.13 -9.56
CA GLU A 305 13.97 22.67 -10.92
C GLU A 305 14.17 21.57 -11.97
N LEU A 306 14.98 20.56 -11.66
CA LEU A 306 15.22 19.45 -12.59
C LEU A 306 13.93 18.64 -12.82
N SER A 307 13.15 18.43 -11.77
CA SER A 307 11.86 17.73 -11.82
C SER A 307 10.81 18.54 -12.57
N PHE A 308 10.83 19.87 -12.43
CA PHE A 308 9.93 20.78 -13.16
C PHE A 308 10.24 20.84 -14.66
N GLU A 309 11.52 20.93 -15.02
CA GLU A 309 11.96 20.99 -16.42
C GLU A 309 12.00 19.61 -17.10
N ALA A 310 11.90 18.52 -16.33
CA ALA A 310 12.07 17.15 -16.82
C ALA A 310 11.22 16.80 -18.06
N PRO A 311 9.92 17.15 -18.14
CA PRO A 311 9.10 16.80 -19.30
C PRO A 311 9.51 17.55 -20.59
N GLU A 312 10.15 18.71 -20.45
CA GLU A 312 10.60 19.54 -21.57
C GLU A 312 12.03 19.20 -22.00
N MET A 313 12.80 18.60 -21.09
CA MET A 313 14.13 18.08 -21.40
C MET A 313 14.04 16.88 -22.34
N LYS A 314 14.82 16.92 -23.42
CA LYS A 314 15.07 15.73 -24.24
C LYS A 314 15.97 14.77 -23.46
N LEU A 315 15.83 13.46 -23.71
CA LEU A 315 16.70 12.38 -23.22
C LEU A 315 18.12 12.87 -22.93
N GLY A 316 18.49 12.87 -21.65
CA GLY A 316 19.71 13.52 -21.18
C GLY A 316 20.24 12.88 -19.91
N ARG A 317 21.56 12.88 -19.75
CA ARG A 317 22.23 12.43 -18.53
C ARG A 317 22.62 13.66 -17.72
N VAL A 318 22.16 13.73 -16.48
CA VAL A 318 22.43 14.83 -15.54
C VAL A 318 23.30 14.32 -14.41
N GLU A 319 24.51 14.85 -14.32
CA GLU A 319 25.45 14.52 -13.25
C GLU A 319 25.34 15.53 -12.12
N ILE A 320 25.01 15.04 -10.93
CA ILE A 320 24.90 15.83 -9.71
C ILE A 320 26.23 15.70 -8.96
N ASN A 321 26.94 16.82 -8.85
CA ASN A 321 28.22 16.96 -8.15
C ASN A 321 28.14 17.92 -6.95
N ALA A 322 29.21 18.01 -6.17
CA ALA A 322 29.22 18.87 -4.98
C ALA A 322 29.02 20.35 -5.29
N ALA A 323 29.37 20.81 -6.50
CA ALA A 323 29.12 22.19 -6.94
C ALA A 323 27.62 22.43 -7.18
N TYR A 324 26.94 21.49 -7.84
CA TYR A 324 25.49 21.54 -8.04
C TYR A 324 24.75 21.57 -6.70
N VAL A 325 25.13 20.70 -5.76
CA VAL A 325 24.56 20.65 -4.41
C VAL A 325 24.73 21.99 -3.69
N ARG A 326 25.94 22.55 -3.67
CA ARG A 326 26.22 23.83 -3.01
C ARG A 326 25.48 24.99 -3.65
N GLN A 327 25.45 25.07 -4.98
CA GLN A 327 24.74 26.14 -5.68
C GLN A 327 23.25 26.19 -5.33
N ARG A 328 22.61 25.02 -5.18
CA ARG A 328 21.17 24.91 -4.89
C ARG A 328 20.84 25.07 -3.41
N LEU A 329 21.69 24.58 -2.53
CA LEU A 329 21.39 24.50 -1.09
C LEU A 329 22.02 25.62 -0.27
N SER A 330 23.18 26.18 -0.66
CA SER A 330 23.84 27.25 0.12
C SER A 330 22.94 28.46 0.41
N PRO A 331 22.14 28.99 -0.55
CA PRO A 331 21.27 30.13 -0.27
C PRO A 331 20.20 29.87 0.81
N VAL A 332 19.80 28.60 0.96
CA VAL A 332 18.75 28.19 1.92
C VAL A 332 19.36 27.72 3.23
N ALA A 333 20.57 27.15 3.19
CA ALA A 333 21.24 26.62 4.37
C ALA A 333 21.93 27.70 5.22
N GLU A 334 22.29 28.84 4.63
CA GLU A 334 22.93 29.97 5.33
C GLU A 334 21.92 30.88 6.06
N ASP A 335 20.64 30.82 5.70
CA ASP A 335 19.57 31.61 6.32
C ASP A 335 18.74 30.70 7.23
N GLU A 336 18.89 30.85 8.56
CA GLU A 336 18.17 30.03 9.55
C GLU A 336 16.65 30.18 9.46
N ASP A 337 16.15 31.36 9.10
CA ASP A 337 14.72 31.60 8.93
C ASP A 337 14.23 30.88 7.68
N LEU A 338 14.94 31.02 6.55
CA LEU A 338 14.61 30.35 5.30
C LEU A 338 14.68 28.82 5.44
N ALA A 339 15.73 28.31 6.10
CA ALA A 339 15.91 26.89 6.40
C ALA A 339 14.75 26.34 7.22
N ARG A 340 14.22 27.10 8.19
CA ARG A 340 13.09 26.66 9.02
C ARG A 340 11.77 26.54 8.25
N PHE A 341 11.59 27.31 7.17
CA PHE A 341 10.37 27.27 6.35
C PHE A 341 10.48 26.36 5.13
N ILE A 342 11.68 26.20 4.55
CA ILE A 342 11.90 25.51 3.28
C ILE A 342 12.51 24.12 3.48
N LEU A 343 13.39 23.92 4.47
CA LEU A 343 14.16 22.70 4.65
C LEU A 343 13.81 21.91 5.90
#